data_AF-A0A0T6ATD7-F1
#
_entry.id   AF-A0A0T6ATD7-F1
#
_cell.length_a   1.000
_cell.length_b   1.000
_cell.length_c   1.000
_cell.angle_alpha   90.00
_cell.angle_beta   90.00
_cell.angle_gamma   90.00
#
_symmetry.space_group_name_H-M   'P 1'
#
loop_
_entity.id
_entity.type
_entity.pdbx_description
1 polymer ?
#
loop_
_entity_poly.entity_id
_entity_poly.type
_entity_poly.pdbx_seq_one_letter_code
_entity_poly.pdbx_strand_id
1 'polypeptide(L)'
;MMGVNFSNVVSFFKKISSNNSFTYNCCSDFYNLKVVNLRLQSIYTSGEPGSLEDLCPNISELDISKNLFSNWLVIFDICKQLKNLTWLNVSENNLLIPEDLSSYNFPSVQILICGTLGLTWRDMLKLSHVFPNLEELRVPNNKIKHLDTPIENDFKNLKVLDLENNLIEDWNEILKLRVITNLEQLSIENIGLKIIRFSETPNSNIFPNLKKLILTNNLLNDWESVGELNKLQNLEELKFLNNPILETENSNTRTQLVVAKIASLKVGS
;
A
#
# COMPACT_ATOMS: atom_id res chain seq x y z
N MET A 1 2.96 11.36 27.91
CA MET A 1 2.75 12.49 26.97
C MET A 1 1.25 12.72 26.86
N MET A 2 0.78 13.96 26.99
CA MET A 2 -0.63 14.28 26.71
C MET A 2 -0.85 14.15 25.21
N GLY A 3 -1.78 13.28 24.79
CA GLY A 3 -2.19 13.18 23.39
C GLY A 3 -2.93 14.45 22.95
N VAL A 4 -2.95 14.71 21.65
CA VAL A 4 -3.65 15.85 21.05
C VAL A 4 -4.72 15.38 20.07
N ASN A 5 -5.72 16.23 19.84
CA ASN A 5 -6.76 15.97 18.84
C ASN A 5 -6.28 16.43 17.45
N PHE A 6 -6.63 15.70 16.37
CA PHE A 6 -6.35 16.08 14.99
C PHE A 6 -6.79 17.53 14.71
N SER A 7 -8.04 17.88 15.01
CA SER A 7 -8.54 19.25 14.77
C SER A 7 -7.71 20.31 15.50
N ASN A 8 -7.25 19.98 16.72
CA ASN A 8 -6.37 20.86 17.51
C ASN A 8 -4.97 20.95 16.93
N VAL A 9 -4.41 19.88 16.37
CA VAL A 9 -3.09 19.91 15.71
C VAL A 9 -3.16 20.76 14.45
N VAL A 10 -4.20 20.57 13.62
CA VAL A 10 -4.42 21.41 12.43
C VAL A 10 -4.60 22.88 12.83
N SER A 11 -5.40 23.14 13.88
CA SER A 11 -5.58 24.48 14.46
C SER A 11 -4.32 25.03 15.14
N PHE A 12 -3.42 24.18 15.62
CA PHE A 12 -2.14 24.60 16.19
C PHE A 12 -1.17 25.02 15.08
N PHE A 13 -1.11 24.28 13.96
CA PHE A 13 -0.37 24.72 12.78
C PHE A 13 -0.85 26.10 12.29
N LYS A 14 -2.15 26.42 12.42
CA LYS A 14 -2.70 27.78 12.22
C LYS A 14 -2.09 28.84 13.15
N LYS A 15 -1.86 28.53 14.42
CA LYS A 15 -1.25 29.48 15.38
C LYS A 15 0.23 29.73 15.10
N ILE A 16 0.96 28.71 14.63
CA ILE A 16 2.38 28.87 14.28
C ILE A 16 2.53 29.68 12.98
N SER A 17 1.72 29.40 11.94
CA SER A 17 1.80 30.13 10.67
C SER A 17 1.44 31.61 10.80
N SER A 18 0.50 31.95 11.70
CA SER A 18 0.06 33.33 11.96
C SER A 18 0.98 34.15 12.87
N ASN A 19 1.91 33.52 13.61
CA ASN A 19 2.87 34.20 14.47
C ASN A 19 4.16 34.64 13.76
N ASN A 20 4.34 34.27 12.48
CA ASN A 20 5.34 34.91 11.63
C ASN A 20 4.73 36.21 11.08
N SER A 21 5.23 37.33 11.58
CA SER A 21 4.68 38.68 11.45
C SER A 21 4.46 39.15 10.00
N PHE A 22 3.30 38.85 9.42
CA PHE A 22 2.61 39.70 8.44
C PHE A 22 1.09 39.44 8.57
N THR A 23 0.34 40.52 8.71
CA THR A 23 -1.07 40.57 9.11
C THR A 23 -2.06 40.28 7.97
N TYR A 24 -3.21 39.71 8.36
CA TYR A 24 -4.57 39.69 7.76
C TYR A 24 -5.05 38.41 7.02
N ASN A 25 -6.21 37.90 7.50
CA ASN A 25 -7.13 36.88 6.96
C ASN A 25 -6.69 35.40 6.92
N CYS A 26 -6.50 34.76 8.09
CA CYS A 26 -6.06 33.35 8.15
C CYS A 26 -7.19 32.31 8.36
N CYS A 27 -8.42 32.59 7.91
CA CYS A 27 -9.44 31.53 7.72
C CYS A 27 -9.42 30.96 6.29
N SER A 28 -8.81 31.66 5.32
CA SER A 28 -8.78 31.24 3.92
C SER A 28 -7.64 30.29 3.53
N ASP A 29 -6.62 30.11 4.37
CA ASP A 29 -5.41 29.36 3.96
C ASP A 29 -5.54 27.84 4.13
N PHE A 30 -6.30 27.38 5.13
CA PHE A 30 -6.52 25.96 5.38
C PHE A 30 -7.54 25.34 4.41
N TYR A 31 -8.44 26.17 3.87
CA TYR A 31 -9.36 25.77 2.82
C TYR A 31 -8.60 25.32 1.56
N ASN A 32 -7.38 25.81 1.32
CA ASN A 32 -6.58 25.42 0.17
C ASN A 32 -5.63 24.25 0.44
N LEU A 33 -5.57 23.73 1.68
CA LEU A 33 -4.70 22.59 1.99
C LEU A 33 -5.20 21.34 1.28
N LYS A 34 -4.30 20.75 0.49
CA LYS A 34 -4.53 19.48 -0.22
C LYS A 34 -3.71 18.34 0.36
N VAL A 35 -2.47 18.62 0.74
CA VAL A 35 -1.51 17.62 1.23
C VAL A 35 -1.13 17.97 2.65
N VAL A 36 -1.38 17.05 3.58
CA VAL A 36 -1.16 17.26 5.01
C VAL A 36 -0.38 16.07 5.60
N ASN A 37 0.77 16.37 6.21
CA ASN A 37 1.56 15.37 6.94
C ASN A 37 1.52 15.67 8.43
N LEU A 38 0.95 14.73 9.18
CA LEU A 38 0.80 14.74 10.63
C LEU A 38 1.41 13.50 11.26
N ARG A 39 2.44 12.96 10.63
CA ARG A 39 3.22 11.88 11.23
C ARG A 39 3.82 12.33 12.55
N LEU A 40 3.86 11.45 13.55
CA LEU A 40 4.50 11.70 14.86
C LEU A 40 3.92 12.88 15.65
N GLN A 41 2.64 13.19 15.48
CA GLN A 41 2.00 14.33 16.18
C GLN A 41 1.29 13.93 17.47
N SER A 42 1.34 12.66 17.89
CA SER A 42 0.65 12.14 19.09
C SER A 42 -0.88 12.34 19.03
N ILE A 43 -1.44 12.23 17.82
CA ILE A 43 -2.88 12.39 17.59
C ILE A 43 -3.62 11.11 17.97
N TYR A 44 -4.77 11.20 18.65
CA TYR A 44 -5.54 10.01 19.05
C TYR A 44 -7.03 10.04 18.67
N THR A 45 -7.54 11.17 18.18
CA THR A 45 -8.96 11.38 17.85
C THR A 45 -9.10 12.34 16.66
N SER A 46 -10.22 12.25 15.93
CA SER A 46 -10.51 13.00 14.71
C SER A 46 -10.91 14.44 14.95
N GLY A 47 -11.47 14.78 16.12
CA GLY A 47 -12.05 16.11 16.31
C GLY A 47 -13.40 16.09 16.98
N GLU A 48 -13.95 17.29 17.13
CA GLU A 48 -15.40 17.43 17.17
C GLU A 48 -15.95 17.08 15.77
N PRO A 49 -17.11 16.41 15.68
CA PRO A 49 -17.73 16.10 14.39
C PRO A 49 -17.90 17.35 13.52
N GLY A 50 -17.51 17.28 12.25
CA GLY A 50 -17.59 18.38 11.28
C GLY A 50 -16.40 19.35 11.32
N SER A 51 -15.60 19.34 12.40
CA SER A 51 -14.50 20.30 12.54
C SER A 51 -13.44 20.20 11.45
N LEU A 52 -13.14 18.99 10.92
CA LEU A 52 -12.19 18.83 9.82
C LEU A 52 -12.77 19.32 8.48
N GLU A 53 -14.07 19.14 8.28
CA GLU A 53 -14.77 19.61 7.09
C GLU A 53 -14.83 21.15 7.08
N ASP A 54 -15.07 21.78 8.23
CA ASP A 54 -15.11 23.23 8.35
C ASP A 54 -13.71 23.87 8.21
N LEU A 55 -12.68 23.23 8.78
CA LEU A 55 -11.32 23.78 8.81
C LEU A 55 -10.54 23.54 7.52
N CYS A 56 -10.65 22.34 6.93
CA CYS A 56 -9.79 21.89 5.85
C CYS A 56 -10.49 20.89 4.89
N PRO A 57 -11.57 21.31 4.19
CA PRO A 57 -12.40 20.41 3.38
C PRO A 57 -11.71 19.88 2.11
N ASN A 58 -10.64 20.53 1.65
CA ASN A 58 -9.98 20.20 0.38
C ASN A 58 -8.75 19.29 0.54
N ILE A 59 -8.51 18.74 1.73
CA ILE A 59 -7.46 17.74 1.93
C ILE A 59 -7.76 16.54 1.03
N SER A 60 -6.81 16.23 0.16
CA SER A 60 -6.82 15.07 -0.74
C SER A 60 -5.77 14.03 -0.36
N GLU A 61 -4.69 14.43 0.31
CA GLU A 61 -3.62 13.53 0.74
C GLU A 61 -3.33 13.75 2.23
N LEU A 62 -3.43 12.67 3.01
CA LEU A 62 -3.26 12.71 4.45
C LEU A 62 -2.31 11.61 4.94
N ASP A 63 -1.19 12.03 5.54
CA ASP A 63 -0.31 11.16 6.31
C ASP A 63 -0.57 11.34 7.81
N ILE A 64 -1.18 10.34 8.43
CA ILE A 64 -1.42 10.26 9.87
C ILE A 64 -0.69 9.07 10.51
N SER A 65 0.38 8.61 9.87
CA SER A 65 1.18 7.50 10.38
C SER A 65 1.86 7.83 11.72
N LYS A 66 2.19 6.79 12.49
CA LYS A 66 2.92 6.88 13.76
C LYS A 66 2.30 7.88 14.75
N ASN A 67 1.00 7.72 14.97
CA ASN A 67 0.21 8.47 15.95
C ASN A 67 -0.31 7.52 17.04
N LEU A 68 -1.33 7.94 17.78
CA LEU A 68 -1.94 7.21 18.90
C LEU A 68 -3.36 6.75 18.57
N PHE A 69 -3.72 6.61 17.29
CA PHE A 69 -5.01 6.06 16.89
C PHE A 69 -5.12 4.59 17.30
N SER A 70 -6.20 4.23 17.99
CA SER A 70 -6.39 2.90 18.57
C SER A 70 -7.42 2.03 17.85
N ASN A 71 -8.15 2.57 16.88
CA ASN A 71 -9.17 1.84 16.15
C ASN A 71 -9.48 2.50 14.79
N TRP A 72 -10.01 1.70 13.87
CA TRP A 72 -10.40 2.16 12.54
C TRP A 72 -11.63 3.08 12.53
N LEU A 73 -12.47 3.09 13.57
CA LEU A 73 -13.64 3.98 13.62
C LEU A 73 -13.20 5.45 13.59
N VAL A 74 -12.11 5.80 14.27
CA VAL A 74 -11.55 7.17 14.19
C VAL A 74 -11.08 7.50 12.77
N ILE A 75 -10.49 6.53 12.06
CA ILE A 75 -10.06 6.70 10.67
C ILE A 75 -11.27 6.91 9.77
N PHE A 76 -12.34 6.15 9.98
CA PHE A 76 -13.59 6.29 9.25
C PHE A 76 -14.27 7.64 9.51
N ASP A 77 -14.21 8.15 10.74
CA ASP A 77 -14.70 9.50 11.07
C ASP A 77 -13.90 10.61 10.36
N ILE A 78 -12.59 10.41 10.16
CA ILE A 78 -11.75 11.31 9.36
C ILE A 78 -12.17 11.26 7.89
N CYS A 79 -12.24 10.05 7.30
CA CYS A 79 -12.66 9.86 5.91
C CYS A 79 -14.08 10.40 5.65
N LYS A 80 -14.97 10.28 6.65
CA LYS A 80 -16.32 10.83 6.58
C LYS A 80 -16.32 12.36 6.49
N GLN A 81 -15.39 13.06 7.13
CA GLN A 81 -15.30 14.52 7.08
C GLN A 81 -14.52 15.01 5.84
N LEU A 82 -13.48 14.30 5.42
CA LEU A 82 -12.61 14.68 4.31
C LEU A 82 -13.08 14.06 2.99
N LYS A 83 -14.10 14.66 2.38
CA LYS A 83 -14.77 14.12 1.17
C LYS A 83 -13.88 14.02 -0.07
N ASN A 84 -12.80 14.81 -0.13
CA ASN A 84 -11.86 14.84 -1.25
C ASN A 84 -10.64 13.94 -1.03
N LEU A 85 -10.59 13.18 0.06
CA LEU A 85 -9.44 12.34 0.41
C LEU A 85 -9.27 11.19 -0.59
N THR A 86 -8.16 11.19 -1.31
CA THR A 86 -7.77 10.18 -2.30
C THR A 86 -6.56 9.35 -1.85
N TRP A 87 -5.66 9.92 -1.06
CA TRP A 87 -4.46 9.27 -0.54
C TRP A 87 -4.43 9.29 0.98
N LEU A 88 -4.25 8.13 1.61
CA LEU A 88 -4.27 7.99 3.05
C LEU A 88 -3.16 7.05 3.54
N ASN A 89 -2.34 7.53 4.46
CA ASN A 89 -1.37 6.72 5.19
C ASN A 89 -1.69 6.66 6.68
N VAL A 90 -1.96 5.46 7.17
CA VAL A 90 -2.33 5.16 8.56
C VAL A 90 -1.29 4.30 9.30
N SER A 91 -0.14 4.06 8.66
CA SER A 91 0.91 3.14 9.14
C SER A 91 1.37 3.42 10.57
N GLU A 92 1.93 2.41 11.25
CA GLU A 92 2.54 2.55 12.59
C GLU A 92 1.58 3.09 13.69
N ASN A 93 0.27 2.86 13.56
CA ASN A 93 -0.72 3.05 14.62
C ASN A 93 -1.13 1.70 15.25
N ASN A 94 -2.00 1.70 16.27
CA ASN A 94 -2.49 0.46 16.90
C ASN A 94 -3.99 0.27 16.61
N LEU A 95 -4.35 0.09 15.34
CA LEU A 95 -5.73 0.16 14.87
C LEU A 95 -6.47 -1.17 15.01
N LEU A 96 -7.37 -1.26 16.00
CA LEU A 96 -8.35 -2.34 16.08
C LEU A 96 -9.39 -2.22 14.96
N ILE A 97 -9.60 -3.32 14.23
CA ILE A 97 -10.64 -3.42 13.18
C ILE A 97 -11.99 -3.78 13.82
N PRO A 98 -13.07 -3.03 13.55
CA PRO A 98 -14.42 -3.39 13.92
C PRO A 98 -14.87 -4.72 13.31
N GLU A 99 -15.74 -5.45 14.01
CA GLU A 99 -16.30 -6.72 13.51
C GLU A 99 -17.16 -6.52 12.26
N ASP A 100 -18.01 -5.49 12.29
CA ASP A 100 -18.89 -5.12 11.18
C ASP A 100 -18.38 -3.84 10.49
N LEU A 101 -18.12 -3.97 9.19
CA LEU A 101 -17.67 -2.89 8.32
C LEU A 101 -18.70 -2.51 7.25
N SER A 102 -19.88 -3.16 7.24
CA SER A 102 -20.88 -3.06 6.17
C SER A 102 -21.48 -1.65 6.00
N SER A 103 -21.44 -0.82 7.03
CA SER A 103 -21.95 0.55 7.02
C SER A 103 -20.95 1.60 6.52
N TYR A 104 -19.69 1.21 6.29
CA TYR A 104 -18.62 2.12 5.87
C TYR A 104 -18.31 1.97 4.39
N ASN A 105 -18.28 3.12 3.70
CA ASN A 105 -17.96 3.18 2.27
C ASN A 105 -17.35 4.54 1.95
N PHE A 106 -16.09 4.54 1.52
CA PHE A 106 -15.29 5.73 1.20
C PHE A 106 -14.69 5.59 -0.21
N PRO A 107 -15.50 5.82 -1.26
CA PRO A 107 -15.11 5.58 -2.65
C PRO A 107 -14.12 6.63 -3.20
N SER A 108 -13.87 7.72 -2.48
CA SER A 108 -12.88 8.72 -2.86
C SER A 108 -11.44 8.24 -2.67
N VAL A 109 -11.19 7.36 -1.69
CA VAL A 109 -9.86 6.87 -1.36
C VAL A 109 -9.40 5.86 -2.41
N GLN A 110 -8.29 6.18 -3.07
CA GLN A 110 -7.69 5.41 -4.16
C GLN A 110 -6.35 4.80 -3.75
N ILE A 111 -5.64 5.44 -2.81
CA ILE A 111 -4.32 4.99 -2.34
C ILE A 111 -4.37 4.83 -0.82
N LEU A 112 -4.10 3.61 -0.35
CA LEU A 112 -4.05 3.29 1.09
C LEU A 112 -2.70 2.67 1.46
N ILE A 113 -2.08 3.24 2.49
CA ILE A 113 -0.85 2.73 3.09
C ILE A 113 -1.12 2.36 4.55
N CYS A 114 -0.96 1.09 4.87
CA CYS A 114 -1.31 0.51 6.17
C CYS A 114 -0.19 -0.44 6.66
N GLY A 115 1.03 0.10 6.80
CA GLY A 115 2.21 -0.64 7.22
C GLY A 115 2.38 -0.75 8.74
N THR A 116 2.95 -1.86 9.21
CA THR A 116 3.26 -2.10 10.63
C THR A 116 2.04 -1.93 11.54
N LEU A 117 0.91 -2.54 11.17
CA LEU A 117 -0.34 -2.50 11.95
C LEU A 117 -0.74 -3.87 12.51
N GLY A 118 -0.06 -4.94 12.09
CA GLY A 118 -0.41 -6.32 12.46
C GLY A 118 -1.67 -6.83 11.76
N LEU A 119 -2.01 -6.27 10.60
CA LEU A 119 -3.22 -6.63 9.85
C LEU A 119 -3.02 -7.93 9.07
N THR A 120 -4.06 -8.76 9.04
CA THR A 120 -4.07 -9.97 8.22
C THR A 120 -4.52 -9.65 6.79
N TRP A 121 -4.33 -10.60 5.86
CA TRP A 121 -4.89 -10.43 4.52
C TRP A 121 -6.42 -10.41 4.51
N ARG A 122 -7.06 -11.17 5.41
CA ARG A 122 -8.52 -11.15 5.58
C ARG A 122 -9.03 -9.77 5.98
N ASP A 123 -8.27 -9.05 6.80
CA ASP A 123 -8.56 -7.66 7.14
C ASP A 123 -8.48 -6.75 5.92
N MET A 124 -7.48 -6.96 5.05
CA MET A 124 -7.34 -6.21 3.79
C MET A 124 -8.54 -6.45 2.85
N LEU A 125 -9.01 -7.69 2.74
CA LEU A 125 -10.20 -8.01 1.95
C LEU A 125 -11.43 -7.27 2.47
N LYS A 126 -11.64 -7.24 3.80
CA LYS A 126 -12.73 -6.44 4.38
C LYS A 126 -12.60 -4.94 4.09
N LEU A 127 -11.38 -4.40 4.21
CA LEU A 127 -11.13 -2.98 3.91
C LEU A 127 -11.29 -2.65 2.42
N SER A 128 -11.15 -3.65 1.53
CA SER A 128 -11.43 -3.45 0.10
C SER A 128 -12.89 -3.08 -0.18
N HIS A 129 -13.83 -3.52 0.64
CA HIS A 129 -15.24 -3.10 0.56
C HIS A 129 -15.47 -1.70 1.13
N VAL A 130 -14.69 -1.32 2.15
CA VAL A 130 -14.73 0.02 2.73
C VAL A 130 -14.14 1.06 1.77
N PHE A 131 -13.12 0.68 1.01
CA PHE A 131 -12.46 1.51 0.00
C PHE A 131 -12.60 0.88 -1.40
N PRO A 132 -13.79 0.90 -2.00
CA PRO A 132 -14.11 0.10 -3.19
C PRO A 132 -13.38 0.53 -4.47
N ASN A 133 -12.71 1.68 -4.45
CA ASN A 133 -11.99 2.26 -5.59
C ASN A 133 -10.47 2.31 -5.38
N LEU A 134 -9.92 1.48 -4.48
CA LEU A 134 -8.47 1.37 -4.32
C LEU A 134 -7.79 0.98 -5.64
N GLU A 135 -6.85 1.82 -6.05
CA GLU A 135 -5.93 1.60 -7.17
C GLU A 135 -4.55 1.16 -6.67
N GLU A 136 -4.17 1.59 -5.45
CA GLU A 136 -2.90 1.25 -4.83
C GLU A 136 -3.06 0.90 -3.36
N LEU A 137 -2.54 -0.27 -2.99
CA LEU A 137 -2.53 -0.77 -1.63
C LEU A 137 -1.09 -1.13 -1.23
N ARG A 138 -0.61 -0.52 -0.15
CA ARG A 138 0.68 -0.85 0.46
C ARG A 138 0.50 -1.33 1.89
N VAL A 139 0.92 -2.55 2.15
CA VAL A 139 0.74 -3.25 3.44
C VAL A 139 2.07 -3.76 4.03
N PRO A 140 3.14 -2.95 4.06
CA PRO A 140 4.44 -3.46 4.44
C PRO A 140 4.50 -3.84 5.93
N ASN A 141 5.33 -4.82 6.30
CA ASN A 141 5.64 -5.15 7.70
C ASN A 141 4.42 -5.59 8.55
N ASN A 142 3.43 -6.28 7.98
CA ASN A 142 2.26 -6.77 8.72
C ASN A 142 2.35 -8.25 9.15
N LYS A 143 3.45 -8.94 8.82
CA LYS A 143 3.68 -10.37 9.12
C LYS A 143 2.64 -11.29 8.46
N ILE A 144 2.07 -10.87 7.33
CA ILE A 144 1.14 -11.68 6.54
C ILE A 144 1.85 -12.94 6.05
N LYS A 145 1.24 -14.11 6.25
CA LYS A 145 1.76 -15.40 5.79
C LYS A 145 0.88 -16.07 4.75
N HIS A 146 -0.43 -15.85 4.87
CA HIS A 146 -1.44 -16.49 4.04
C HIS A 146 -2.29 -15.42 3.36
N LEU A 147 -2.53 -15.64 2.08
CA LEU A 147 -3.40 -14.85 1.24
C LEU A 147 -4.65 -15.71 0.98
N ASP A 148 -5.80 -15.26 1.43
CA ASP A 148 -7.08 -15.78 0.93
C ASP A 148 -7.29 -15.29 -0.51
N THR A 149 -7.85 -16.14 -1.38
CA THR A 149 -8.19 -15.75 -2.75
C THR A 149 -9.26 -14.65 -2.73
N PRO A 150 -8.98 -13.46 -3.30
CA PRO A 150 -10.00 -12.42 -3.44
C PRO A 150 -11.24 -12.92 -4.19
N ILE A 151 -12.43 -12.53 -3.74
CA ILE A 151 -13.71 -12.88 -4.36
C ILE A 151 -14.28 -11.71 -5.17
N GLU A 152 -15.46 -11.91 -5.77
CA GLU A 152 -16.06 -10.93 -6.67
C GLU A 152 -16.20 -9.53 -6.01
N ASN A 153 -15.61 -8.53 -6.66
CA ASN A 153 -15.45 -7.11 -6.25
C ASN A 153 -14.28 -6.78 -5.31
N ASP A 154 -13.60 -7.75 -4.71
CA ASP A 154 -12.39 -7.47 -3.93
C ASP A 154 -11.33 -6.90 -4.87
N PHE A 155 -10.78 -5.74 -4.50
CA PHE A 155 -9.67 -5.11 -5.23
C PHE A 155 -9.90 -4.95 -6.75
N LYS A 156 -11.15 -4.76 -7.18
CA LYS A 156 -11.51 -4.69 -8.61
C LYS A 156 -10.74 -3.66 -9.44
N ASN A 157 -10.29 -2.57 -8.81
CA ASN A 157 -9.57 -1.47 -9.47
C ASN A 157 -8.06 -1.47 -9.13
N LEU A 158 -7.58 -2.45 -8.37
CA LEU A 158 -6.23 -2.44 -7.83
C LEU A 158 -5.20 -2.68 -8.94
N LYS A 159 -4.27 -1.73 -9.09
CA LYS A 159 -3.17 -1.75 -10.05
C LYS A 159 -1.82 -1.95 -9.39
N VAL A 160 -1.66 -1.47 -8.15
CA VAL A 160 -0.40 -1.56 -7.41
C VAL A 160 -0.65 -2.25 -6.07
N LEU A 161 0.06 -3.34 -5.84
CA LEU A 161 0.07 -4.05 -4.57
C LEU A 161 1.48 -4.17 -4.04
N ASP A 162 1.69 -3.71 -2.81
CA ASP A 162 2.97 -3.79 -2.12
C ASP A 162 2.85 -4.60 -0.82
N LEU A 163 3.47 -5.78 -0.83
CA LEU A 163 3.50 -6.77 0.26
C LEU A 163 4.88 -6.83 0.94
N GLU A 164 5.73 -5.82 0.78
CA GLU A 164 7.10 -5.80 1.31
C GLU A 164 7.18 -6.21 2.80
N ASN A 165 8.23 -6.94 3.18
CA ASN A 165 8.51 -7.32 4.57
C ASN A 165 7.37 -8.08 5.27
N ASN A 166 6.60 -8.86 4.51
CA ASN A 166 5.70 -9.88 5.05
C ASN A 166 6.42 -11.25 5.07
N LEU A 167 5.69 -12.34 5.29
CA LEU A 167 6.25 -13.69 5.51
C LEU A 167 5.57 -14.72 4.59
N ILE A 168 5.43 -14.36 3.31
CA ILE A 168 4.71 -15.14 2.30
C ILE A 168 5.73 -16.02 1.54
N GLU A 169 6.24 -17.04 2.20
CA GLU A 169 7.36 -17.85 1.67
C GLU A 169 6.95 -18.79 0.51
N ASP A 170 5.65 -19.04 0.31
CA ASP A 170 5.11 -19.95 -0.71
C ASP A 170 4.53 -19.17 -1.91
N TRP A 171 5.03 -19.48 -3.11
CA TRP A 171 4.53 -18.91 -4.35
C TRP A 171 3.04 -19.20 -4.61
N ASN A 172 2.52 -20.33 -4.12
CA ASN A 172 1.10 -20.66 -4.28
C ASN A 172 0.18 -19.66 -3.57
N GLU A 173 0.65 -19.03 -2.49
CA GLU A 173 -0.10 -17.95 -1.84
C GLU A 173 -0.16 -16.73 -2.77
N ILE A 174 0.96 -16.37 -3.42
CA ILE A 174 1.02 -15.27 -4.39
C ILE A 174 0.11 -15.56 -5.59
N LEU A 175 0.07 -16.81 -6.08
CA LEU A 175 -0.79 -17.20 -7.21
C LEU A 175 -2.29 -16.98 -6.95
N LYS A 176 -2.74 -16.94 -5.69
CA LYS A 176 -4.14 -16.61 -5.37
C LYS A 176 -4.52 -15.19 -5.77
N LEU A 177 -3.55 -14.28 -5.88
CA LEU A 177 -3.75 -12.89 -6.32
C LEU A 177 -3.99 -12.77 -7.83
N ARG A 178 -3.83 -13.84 -8.62
CA ARG A 178 -4.02 -13.83 -10.08
C ARG A 178 -5.42 -13.40 -10.52
N VAL A 179 -6.40 -13.50 -9.62
CA VAL A 179 -7.78 -13.05 -9.85
C VAL A 179 -7.91 -11.52 -9.90
N ILE A 180 -6.92 -10.78 -9.37
CA ILE A 180 -6.83 -9.32 -9.47
C ILE A 180 -6.27 -8.97 -10.86
N THR A 181 -7.15 -9.02 -11.86
CA THR A 181 -6.74 -8.93 -13.27
C THR A 181 -6.17 -7.56 -13.67
N ASN A 182 -6.51 -6.49 -12.94
CA ASN A 182 -6.01 -5.13 -13.18
C ASN A 182 -4.62 -4.86 -12.57
N LEU A 183 -4.02 -5.84 -11.87
CA LEU A 183 -2.74 -5.65 -11.20
C LEU A 183 -1.61 -5.42 -12.21
N GLU A 184 -0.99 -4.24 -12.16
CA GLU A 184 0.10 -3.80 -13.03
C GLU A 184 1.47 -3.88 -12.34
N GLN A 185 1.51 -3.69 -11.03
CA GLN A 185 2.72 -3.75 -10.23
C GLN A 185 2.50 -4.60 -8.97
N LEU A 186 3.39 -5.56 -8.77
CA LEU A 186 3.45 -6.37 -7.57
C LEU A 186 4.83 -6.24 -6.92
N SER A 187 4.84 -5.78 -5.66
CA SER A 187 6.03 -5.82 -4.81
C SER A 187 5.90 -6.93 -3.78
N ILE A 188 6.84 -7.86 -3.85
CA ILE A 188 7.00 -9.01 -2.94
C ILE A 188 8.45 -9.05 -2.47
N GLU A 189 8.96 -7.88 -2.11
CA GLU A 189 10.30 -7.70 -1.58
C GLU A 189 10.39 -8.20 -0.13
N ASN A 190 11.49 -8.90 0.17
CA ASN A 190 11.78 -9.40 1.52
C ASN A 190 10.62 -10.20 2.16
N ILE A 191 10.02 -11.12 1.40
CA ILE A 191 8.95 -12.01 1.91
C ILE A 191 9.45 -13.42 2.25
N GLY A 192 10.73 -13.70 2.01
CA GLY A 192 11.36 -15.00 2.26
C GLY A 192 11.05 -16.05 1.18
N LEU A 193 10.65 -15.63 -0.02
CA LEU A 193 10.30 -16.52 -1.13
C LEU A 193 11.52 -17.34 -1.58
N LYS A 194 11.37 -18.66 -1.69
CA LYS A 194 12.47 -19.59 -2.02
C LYS A 194 12.39 -20.19 -3.43
N ILE A 195 11.19 -20.37 -3.96
CA ILE A 195 10.92 -21.07 -5.22
C ILE A 195 9.76 -20.38 -5.94
N ILE A 196 9.84 -20.27 -7.26
CA ILE A 196 8.75 -19.82 -8.14
C ILE A 196 8.41 -20.96 -9.12
N ARG A 197 7.20 -21.51 -9.05
CA ARG A 197 6.72 -22.54 -9.99
C ARG A 197 5.27 -22.30 -10.31
N PHE A 198 4.93 -22.21 -11.59
CA PHE A 198 3.55 -22.15 -12.04
C PHE A 198 3.05 -23.55 -12.37
N SER A 199 1.98 -23.97 -11.72
CA SER A 199 1.32 -25.26 -11.97
C SER A 199 0.59 -25.32 -13.31
N GLU A 200 0.27 -24.17 -13.90
CA GLU A 200 -0.48 -24.07 -15.14
C GLU A 200 0.40 -24.31 -16.39
N THR A 201 -0.26 -24.75 -17.46
CA THR A 201 0.39 -24.93 -18.76
C THR A 201 0.97 -23.60 -19.29
N PRO A 202 2.01 -23.67 -20.14
CA PRO A 202 2.40 -22.54 -20.97
C PRO A 202 1.15 -21.99 -21.68
N ASN A 203 0.93 -20.66 -21.62
CA ASN A 203 -0.24 -19.91 -22.15
C ASN A 203 -1.43 -19.67 -21.19
N SER A 204 -1.32 -20.02 -19.91
CA SER A 204 -2.23 -19.44 -18.92
C SER A 204 -1.95 -17.94 -18.80
N ASN A 205 -2.97 -17.10 -19.02
CA ASN A 205 -2.84 -15.64 -18.92
C ASN A 205 -2.84 -15.19 -17.45
N ILE A 206 -1.84 -15.67 -16.70
CA ILE A 206 -1.68 -15.40 -15.27
C ILE A 206 -1.15 -13.98 -15.10
N PHE A 207 -1.80 -13.20 -14.22
CA PHE A 207 -1.47 -11.78 -14.02
C PHE A 207 -1.44 -11.01 -15.35
N PRO A 208 -2.59 -10.92 -16.04
CA PRO A 208 -2.64 -10.50 -17.44
C PRO A 208 -2.15 -9.07 -17.70
N ASN A 209 -2.16 -8.20 -16.68
CA ASN A 209 -1.71 -6.81 -16.82
C ASN A 209 -0.42 -6.50 -16.06
N LEU A 210 0.24 -7.50 -15.46
CA LEU A 210 1.40 -7.28 -14.61
C LEU A 210 2.63 -6.90 -15.45
N LYS A 211 3.02 -5.64 -15.33
CA LYS A 211 4.17 -5.03 -16.03
C LYS A 211 5.41 -4.98 -15.15
N LYS A 212 5.24 -4.91 -13.83
CA LYS A 212 6.35 -4.72 -12.90
C LYS A 212 6.30 -5.69 -11.74
N LEU A 213 7.39 -6.40 -11.53
CA LEU A 213 7.57 -7.32 -10.41
C LEU A 213 8.82 -6.95 -9.60
N ILE A 214 8.66 -6.78 -8.30
CA ILE A 214 9.77 -6.52 -7.37
C ILE A 214 9.96 -7.75 -6.49
N LEU A 215 11.08 -8.43 -6.68
CA LEU A 215 11.49 -9.69 -6.03
C LEU A 215 12.79 -9.52 -5.23
N THR A 216 13.16 -8.27 -4.92
CA THR A 216 14.40 -7.95 -4.22
C THR A 216 14.41 -8.55 -2.80
N ASN A 217 15.60 -8.90 -2.30
CA ASN A 217 15.79 -9.42 -0.94
C ASN A 217 15.01 -10.73 -0.64
N ASN A 218 14.92 -11.65 -1.61
CA ASN A 218 14.32 -12.97 -1.38
C ASN A 218 15.39 -14.07 -1.32
N LEU A 219 14.96 -15.33 -1.21
CA LEU A 219 15.81 -16.49 -0.98
C LEU A 219 15.86 -17.43 -2.20
N LEU A 220 15.63 -16.91 -3.40
CA LEU A 220 15.65 -17.70 -4.64
C LEU A 220 17.08 -18.17 -4.93
N ASN A 221 17.26 -19.48 -5.08
CA ASN A 221 18.57 -20.12 -5.24
C ASN A 221 18.71 -20.95 -6.53
N ASP A 222 17.76 -20.84 -7.46
CA ASP A 222 17.73 -21.62 -8.70
C ASP A 222 17.32 -20.77 -9.92
N TRP A 223 17.94 -21.07 -11.07
CA TRP A 223 17.64 -20.39 -12.34
C TRP A 223 16.32 -20.84 -12.99
N GLU A 224 15.77 -21.98 -12.58
CA GLU A 224 14.49 -22.47 -13.09
C GLU A 224 13.35 -21.54 -12.62
N SER A 225 13.38 -21.09 -11.36
CA SER A 225 12.48 -20.05 -10.84
C SER A 225 12.50 -18.76 -11.67
N VAL A 226 13.67 -18.34 -12.15
CA VAL A 226 13.80 -17.17 -13.03
C VAL A 226 13.22 -17.46 -14.41
N GLY A 227 13.44 -18.67 -14.94
CA GLY A 227 12.86 -19.09 -16.23
C GLY A 227 11.34 -19.16 -16.21
N GLU A 228 10.74 -19.55 -15.08
CA GLU A 228 9.30 -19.59 -14.87
C GLU A 228 8.63 -18.21 -15.01
N LEU A 229 9.35 -17.11 -14.73
CA LEU A 229 8.84 -15.75 -14.92
C LEU A 229 8.50 -15.42 -16.39
N ASN A 230 9.00 -16.17 -17.38
CA ASN A 230 8.56 -16.03 -18.78
C ASN A 230 7.08 -16.33 -18.99
N LYS A 231 6.41 -17.01 -18.05
CA LYS A 231 4.96 -17.23 -18.10
C LYS A 231 4.16 -15.94 -17.85
N LEU A 232 4.80 -14.89 -17.31
CA LEU A 232 4.21 -13.56 -17.13
C LEU A 232 4.38 -12.75 -18.43
N GLN A 233 3.40 -12.86 -19.34
CA GLN A 233 3.53 -12.40 -20.73
C GLN A 233 3.78 -10.90 -20.89
N ASN A 234 3.29 -10.08 -19.96
CA ASN A 234 3.37 -8.62 -20.03
C ASN A 234 4.42 -8.03 -19.08
N LEU A 235 5.29 -8.86 -18.48
CA LEU A 235 6.30 -8.39 -17.52
C LEU A 235 7.39 -7.58 -18.24
N GLU A 236 7.44 -6.28 -17.99
CA GLU A 236 8.38 -5.35 -18.63
C GLU A 236 9.56 -4.96 -17.72
N GLU A 237 9.31 -4.83 -16.41
CA GLU A 237 10.29 -4.44 -15.39
C GLU A 237 10.38 -5.51 -14.29
N LEU A 238 11.60 -5.96 -14.01
CA LEU A 238 11.90 -6.86 -12.91
C LEU A 238 12.99 -6.27 -12.01
N LYS A 239 12.68 -6.04 -10.73
CA LYS A 239 13.68 -5.73 -9.70
C LYS A 239 14.07 -6.99 -8.96
N PHE A 240 15.23 -7.54 -9.31
CA PHE A 240 15.74 -8.81 -8.80
C PHE A 240 17.15 -8.64 -8.25
N LEU A 241 17.25 -8.07 -7.05
CA LEU A 241 18.52 -7.89 -6.34
C LEU A 241 18.54 -8.75 -5.06
N ASN A 242 19.73 -9.01 -4.54
CA ASN A 242 19.93 -9.70 -3.25
C ASN A 242 19.15 -11.02 -3.14
N ASN A 243 19.33 -11.90 -4.12
CA ASN A 243 18.86 -13.28 -4.09
C ASN A 243 20.07 -14.22 -4.22
N PRO A 244 20.14 -15.34 -3.47
CA PRO A 244 21.28 -16.26 -3.47
C PRO A 244 21.73 -16.74 -4.86
N ILE A 245 20.80 -16.92 -5.80
CA ILE A 245 21.13 -17.32 -7.19
C ILE A 245 22.04 -16.31 -7.92
N LEU A 246 22.07 -15.06 -7.48
CA LEU A 246 22.95 -14.05 -8.06
C LEU A 246 24.39 -14.16 -7.53
N GLU A 247 24.59 -14.75 -6.36
CA GLU A 247 25.92 -14.89 -5.74
C GLU A 247 26.80 -15.88 -6.49
N THR A 248 26.21 -16.83 -7.22
CA THR A 248 26.94 -17.79 -8.05
C THR A 248 27.54 -17.16 -9.32
N GLU A 249 27.21 -15.89 -9.62
CA GLU A 249 27.61 -15.20 -10.84
C GLU A 249 28.47 -13.96 -10.58
N ASN A 250 29.29 -13.63 -11.58
CA ASN A 250 30.07 -12.38 -11.61
C ASN A 250 29.15 -11.17 -11.55
N SER A 251 29.47 -10.19 -10.71
CA SER A 251 28.67 -8.97 -10.50
C SER A 251 28.35 -8.22 -11.79
N ASN A 252 29.29 -8.20 -12.74
CA ASN A 252 29.16 -7.51 -14.03
C ASN A 252 28.16 -8.17 -15.00
N THR A 253 27.81 -9.44 -14.82
CA THR A 253 26.95 -10.20 -15.75
C THR A 253 25.57 -10.52 -15.20
N ARG A 254 25.32 -10.30 -13.89
CA ARG A 254 24.05 -10.63 -13.21
C ARG A 254 22.82 -10.06 -13.93
N THR A 255 22.83 -8.76 -14.22
CA THR A 255 21.72 -8.09 -14.91
C THR A 255 21.51 -8.64 -16.31
N GLN A 256 22.60 -8.90 -17.05
CA GLN A 256 22.53 -9.46 -18.41
C GLN A 256 21.95 -10.88 -18.41
N LEU A 257 22.28 -11.71 -17.42
CA LEU A 257 21.75 -13.07 -17.29
C LEU A 257 20.26 -13.09 -16.98
N VAL A 258 19.80 -12.20 -16.09
CA VAL A 258 18.37 -12.06 -15.78
C VAL A 258 17.59 -11.60 -17.01
N VAL A 259 18.08 -10.58 -17.71
CA VAL A 259 17.49 -10.08 -18.96
C VAL A 259 17.47 -11.16 -20.04
N ALA A 260 18.56 -11.89 -20.23
CA ALA A 260 18.63 -12.96 -21.23
C ALA A 260 17.68 -14.14 -20.94
N LYS A 261 17.34 -14.36 -19.67
CA LYS A 261 16.43 -15.45 -19.26
C LYS A 261 14.97 -15.07 -19.31
N ILE A 262 14.62 -13.78 -19.37
CA ILE A 262 13.22 -13.32 -19.38
C ILE A 262 13.00 -12.46 -20.62
N ALA A 263 12.39 -13.05 -21.64
CA ALA A 263 12.31 -12.48 -22.97
C ALA A 263 11.52 -11.15 -23.05
N SER A 264 10.61 -10.92 -22.11
CA SER A 264 9.72 -9.75 -22.10
C SER A 264 10.33 -8.49 -21.46
N LEU A 265 11.49 -8.60 -20.78
CA LEU A 265 12.08 -7.48 -20.07
C LEU A 265 12.61 -6.40 -21.02
N LYS A 266 12.26 -5.15 -20.74
CA LYS A 266 12.82 -4.01 -21.44
C LYS A 266 14.22 -3.73 -20.90
N VAL A 267 15.23 -3.77 -21.77
CA VAL A 267 16.58 -3.30 -21.44
C VAL A 267 16.48 -1.78 -21.25
N GLY A 268 16.91 -1.28 -20.09
CA GLY A 268 16.72 0.13 -19.70
C GLY A 268 17.10 1.11 -20.80
N SER A 269 16.21 2.08 -21.02
CA SER A 269 16.49 3.35 -21.72
C SER A 269 16.97 4.39 -20.72
#